data_AF-A0A6L3SZJ7-F1
#
_entry.id   AF-A0A6L3SZJ7-F1
#
_cell.length_a   1.000
_cell.length_b   1.000
_cell.length_c   1.000
_cell.angle_alpha   90.00
_cell.angle_beta   90.00
_cell.angle_gamma   90.00
#
_symmetry.space_group_name_H-M   'P 1'
#
loop_
_entity.id
_entity.type
_entity.pdbx_description
1 polymer ?
#
loop_
_entity_poly.entity_id
_entity_poly.type
_entity_poly.pdbx_seq_one_letter_code
_entity_poly.pdbx_strand_id
1 'polypeptide(L)'
;MSFFPKDISHGSPDAVRAEIHDLLWVLSHRVTAALDSLQIGDDFAVTRAMRLGALEFDSAASLLVVLEDTKVRERERRCSPSRQRERVPG
;
A
#
# COMPACT_ATOMS: atom_id res chain seq x y z
N MET A 1 -11.59 -15.63 14.49
CA MET A 1 -11.78 -15.73 13.02
C MET A 1 -10.89 -14.70 12.37
N SER A 2 -9.77 -15.11 11.78
CA SER A 2 -8.85 -14.21 11.07
C SER A 2 -9.27 -14.13 9.60
N PHE A 3 -9.94 -13.04 9.22
CA PHE A 3 -10.24 -12.68 7.83
C PHE A 3 -8.99 -12.06 7.19
N PHE A 4 -7.94 -12.85 6.98
CA PHE A 4 -6.91 -12.45 6.02
C PHE A 4 -7.27 -13.11 4.69
N PRO A 5 -7.78 -12.36 3.70
CA PRO A 5 -8.03 -12.91 2.38
C PRO A 5 -6.69 -13.41 1.84
N LYS A 6 -6.55 -14.74 1.73
CA LYS A 6 -5.26 -15.38 1.46
C LYS A 6 -4.70 -15.13 0.06
N ASP A 7 -5.47 -14.55 -0.86
CA ASP A 7 -5.06 -14.45 -2.26
C ASP A 7 -5.52 -13.14 -2.93
N ILE A 8 -5.34 -11.98 -2.28
CA ILE A 8 -5.32 -10.74 -3.06
C ILE A 8 -3.91 -10.61 -3.65
N SER A 9 -3.76 -11.10 -4.88
CA SER A 9 -2.58 -10.82 -5.70
C SER A 9 -2.59 -9.32 -6.01
N HIS A 10 -2.00 -8.51 -5.14
CA HIS A 10 -1.84 -7.06 -5.31
C HIS A 10 -0.86 -6.68 -6.44
N GLY A 11 -0.79 -7.47 -7.52
CA GLY A 11 0.16 -7.29 -8.60
C GLY A 11 1.62 -7.51 -8.15
N SER A 12 2.57 -7.09 -8.98
CA SER A 12 3.99 -7.07 -8.60
C SER A 12 4.24 -6.05 -7.48
N PRO A 13 5.33 -6.17 -6.70
CA PRO A 13 5.72 -5.14 -5.73
C PRO A 13 5.84 -3.72 -6.31
N ASP A 14 6.10 -3.61 -7.62
CA ASP A 14 6.10 -2.33 -8.34
C ASP A 14 4.70 -1.74 -8.50
N ALA A 15 3.69 -2.57 -8.76
CA ALA A 15 2.31 -2.12 -8.83
C ALA A 15 1.83 -1.57 -7.49
N VAL A 16 2.14 -2.27 -6.38
CA VAL A 16 1.82 -1.80 -5.02
C VAL A 16 2.51 -0.47 -4.71
N ARG A 17 3.79 -0.31 -5.13
CA ARG A 17 4.51 0.96 -4.96
C ARG A 17 3.86 2.10 -5.74
N ALA A 18 3.43 1.84 -6.98
CA ALA A 18 2.73 2.83 -7.80
C ALA A 18 1.40 3.25 -7.16
N GLU A 19 0.64 2.30 -6.62
CA GLU A 19 -0.63 2.59 -5.95
C GLU A 19 -0.44 3.39 -4.65
N ILE A 20 0.58 3.05 -3.84
CA ILE A 20 0.97 3.86 -2.66
C ILE A 20 1.34 5.28 -3.10
N HIS A 21 2.12 5.42 -4.16
CA HIS A 21 2.51 6.73 -4.68
C HIS A 21 1.28 7.56 -5.07
N ASP A 22 0.33 6.98 -5.80
CA ASP A 22 -0.87 7.68 -6.26
C ASP A 22 -1.75 8.11 -5.08
N LEU A 23 -1.89 7.28 -4.05
CA LEU A 23 -2.61 7.64 -2.83
C LEU A 23 -1.92 8.80 -2.08
N LEU A 24 -0.60 8.77 -1.95
CA LEU A 24 0.16 9.86 -1.31
C LEU A 24 0.11 11.15 -2.14
N TRP A 25 0.08 11.04 -3.46
CA TRP A 25 -0.11 12.16 -4.37
C TRP A 25 -1.49 12.79 -4.19
N VAL A 26 -2.56 12.00 -4.12
CA VAL A 26 -3.91 12.51 -3.83
C VAL A 26 -3.98 13.14 -2.43
N LEU A 27 -3.37 12.50 -1.43
CA LEU A 27 -3.30 13.01 -0.07
C LEU A 27 -2.65 14.39 -0.02
N SER A 28 -1.56 14.61 -0.76
CA SER A 28 -0.89 15.92 -0.77
C SER A 28 -1.81 17.03 -1.27
N HIS A 29 -2.64 16.75 -2.29
CA HIS A 29 -3.63 17.71 -2.80
C HIS A 29 -4.74 17.98 -1.77
N ARG A 30 -5.15 16.97 -1.01
CA ARG A 30 -6.14 17.14 0.08
C ARG A 30 -5.58 18.01 1.20
N VAL A 31 -4.33 17.82 1.57
CA VAL A 31 -3.65 18.65 2.58
C VAL A 31 -3.57 20.09 2.10
N THR A 32 -3.16 20.33 0.85
CA THR A 32 -3.15 21.69 0.28
C THR A 32 -4.54 22.32 0.32
N ALA A 33 -5.58 21.61 -0.11
CA ALA A 33 -6.95 22.11 -0.06
C ALA A 33 -7.42 22.43 1.37
N ALA A 34 -7.03 21.64 2.36
CA ALA A 34 -7.32 21.92 3.77
C ALA A 34 -6.60 23.19 4.25
N LEU A 35 -5.33 23.38 3.88
CA LEU A 35 -4.57 24.59 4.22
C LEU A 35 -5.19 25.84 3.60
N ASP A 36 -5.57 25.79 2.32
CA ASP A 36 -6.23 26.90 1.62
C ASP A 36 -7.58 27.23 2.27
N SER A 37 -8.34 26.18 2.66
CA SER A 37 -9.64 26.35 3.32
C SER A 37 -9.51 26.97 4.71
N LEU A 38 -8.46 26.61 5.47
CA LEU A 38 -8.14 27.23 6.75
C LEU A 38 -7.85 28.74 6.61
N GLN A 39 -7.19 29.15 5.52
CA GLN A 39 -6.87 30.57 5.29
C GLN A 39 -8.13 31.43 5.09
N ILE A 40 -9.20 30.86 4.56
CA ILE A 40 -10.47 31.55 4.30
C ILE A 40 -11.55 31.27 5.34
N GLY A 41 -11.26 30.46 6.35
CA GLY A 41 -12.20 30.10 7.43
C GLY A 41 -13.32 29.15 7.01
N ASP A 42 -13.11 28.31 5.98
CA ASP A 42 -14.09 27.30 5.55
C ASP A 42 -13.88 25.98 6.31
N ASP A 43 -14.41 25.91 7.53
CA ASP A 43 -14.30 24.73 8.41
C ASP A 43 -14.94 23.46 7.80
N PHE A 44 -15.95 23.61 6.94
CA PHE A 44 -16.59 22.49 6.27
C PHE A 44 -15.65 21.87 5.23
N ALA A 45 -15.02 22.70 4.39
CA ALA A 45 -14.05 22.24 3.42
C ALA A 45 -12.82 21.62 4.10
N VAL A 46 -12.34 22.20 5.20
CA VAL A 46 -11.26 21.61 6.03
C VAL A 46 -11.66 20.23 6.52
N THR A 47 -12.83 20.12 7.16
CA THR A 47 -13.31 18.83 7.71
C THR A 47 -13.43 17.77 6.62
N ARG A 48 -13.98 18.15 5.45
CA ARG A 48 -14.13 17.25 4.31
C ARG A 48 -12.78 16.81 3.76
N ALA A 49 -11.84 17.73 3.55
CA ALA A 49 -10.52 17.43 3.02
C ALA A 49 -9.73 16.52 3.96
N MET A 50 -9.77 16.78 5.27
CA MET A 50 -9.09 15.97 6.28
C MET A 50 -9.67 14.56 6.39
N ARG A 51 -11.01 14.40 6.32
CA ARG A 51 -11.65 13.07 6.34
C ARG A 51 -11.28 12.22 5.14
N LEU A 52 -11.27 12.80 3.95
CA LEU A 52 -10.82 12.10 2.75
C LEU A 52 -9.34 11.74 2.88
N GLY A 53 -8.50 12.72 3.26
CA GLY A 53 -7.07 12.52 3.49
C GLY A 53 -6.76 11.36 4.44
N ALA A 54 -7.53 11.24 5.52
CA ALA A 54 -7.37 10.11 6.45
C ALA A 54 -7.62 8.75 5.80
N LEU A 55 -8.63 8.63 4.92
CA LEU A 55 -8.93 7.39 4.20
C LEU A 55 -7.82 7.05 3.19
N GLU A 56 -7.31 8.04 2.47
CA GLU A 56 -6.22 7.83 1.52
C GLU A 56 -4.92 7.42 2.22
N PHE A 57 -4.62 8.04 3.38
CA PHE A 57 -3.49 7.66 4.21
C PHE A 57 -3.61 6.24 4.79
N ASP A 58 -4.78 5.89 5.33
CA ASP A 58 -5.05 4.55 5.87
C ASP A 58 -4.93 3.45 4.79
N SER A 59 -5.41 3.75 3.58
CA SER A 59 -5.24 2.86 2.42
C SER A 59 -3.77 2.67 2.05
N ALA A 60 -3.00 3.77 1.99
CA ALA A 60 -1.57 3.71 1.68
C ALA A 60 -0.78 2.94 2.76
N ALA A 61 -1.12 3.14 4.04
CA ALA A 61 -0.53 2.42 5.16
C ALA A 61 -0.83 0.91 5.09
N SER A 62 -2.08 0.55 4.74
CA SER A 62 -2.46 -0.85 4.53
C SER A 62 -1.68 -1.51 3.39
N LEU A 63 -1.45 -0.79 2.28
CA LEU A 63 -0.65 -1.28 1.17
C LEU A 63 0.84 -1.41 1.52
N LEU A 64 1.37 -0.57 2.42
CA LEU A 64 2.74 -0.73 2.92
C LEU A 64 2.93 -2.07 3.65
N VAL A 65 1.97 -2.46 4.49
CA VAL A 65 1.97 -3.77 5.16
C VAL A 65 1.98 -4.90 4.13
N VAL A 66 1.14 -4.81 3.10
CA VAL A 66 1.11 -5.77 1.98
C VAL A 66 2.46 -5.83 1.25
N LEU A 67 3.10 -4.69 1.01
CA LEU A 67 4.39 -4.62 0.32
C LEU A 67 5.50 -5.30 1.14
N GLU A 68 5.51 -5.12 2.45
CA GLU A 68 6.44 -5.78 3.36
C GLU A 68 6.25 -7.30 3.36
N ASP A 69 4.99 -7.76 3.49
CA ASP A 69 4.64 -9.18 3.40
C ASP A 69 5.07 -9.81 2.07
N THR A 70 4.88 -9.09 0.97
CA THR A 70 5.26 -9.56 -0.37
C THR A 70 6.79 -9.70 -0.49
N LYS A 71 7.54 -8.73 0.04
CA LYS A 71 9.02 -8.79 0.08
C LYS A 71 9.52 -9.96 0.93
N VAL A 72 8.89 -10.24 2.08
CA VAL A 72 9.24 -11.38 2.94
C VAL A 72 9.02 -12.69 2.19
N ARG A 73 7.84 -12.88 1.57
CA ARG A 73 7.54 -14.09 0.78
C ARG A 73 8.47 -14.26 -0.42
N GLU A 74 8.84 -13.17 -1.10
CA GLU A 74 9.79 -13.23 -2.21
C GLU A 74 11.20 -13.62 -1.72
N ARG A 75 11.63 -13.09 -0.57
CA ARG A 75 12.89 -13.49 0.08
C ARG A 75 12.88 -14.96 0.47
N GLU A 76 11.81 -15.46 1.07
CA GLU A 76 11.65 -16.87 1.41
C GLU A 76 11.72 -17.77 0.18
N ARG A 77 11.03 -17.40 -0.92
CA ARG A 77 11.12 -18.12 -2.21
C ARG A 77 12.54 -18.16 -2.78
N ARG A 78 13.32 -17.08 -2.61
CA ARG A 78 14.73 -17.02 -3.02
C ARG A 78 15.67 -17.78 -2.07
N CYS A 79 15.31 -17.88 -0.80
CA CYS A 79 16.09 -18.55 0.23
C CYS A 79 15.76 -20.05 0.39
N SER A 80 14.69 -20.57 -0.24
CA SER A 80 14.43 -22.02 -0.31
C SER A 80 15.39 -22.70 -1.31
N PRO A 81 16.41 -23.46 -0.83
CA PRO A 81 17.29 -24.22 -1.70
C PRO A 81 16.64 -25.59 -1.93
N SER A 82 15.68 -25.67 -2.84
CA SER A 82 15.07 -26.97 -3.17
C SER A 82 14.59 -27.02 -4.62
N ARG A 83 15.56 -26.93 -5.54
CA ARG A 83 15.59 -27.65 -6.83
C ARG A 83 17.02 -28.03 -7.23
N GLN A 84 17.82 -28.47 -6.25
CA GLN A 84 19.02 -29.27 -6.52
C GLN A 84 18.73 -30.71 -6.09
N ARG A 85 18.90 -31.66 -7.02
CA ARG A 85 18.57 -33.11 -6.97
C ARG A 85 17.08 -33.36 -7.23
N GLU A 86 16.67 -33.89 -8.38
CA GLU A 86 17.16 -35.14 -8.97
C GLU A 86 17.79 -34.94 -10.36
N ARG A 87 19.12 -35.10 -10.44
CA ARG A 87 19.68 -35.82 -11.59
C ARG A 87 19.34 -37.27 -11.33
N VAL A 88 18.45 -37.86 -12.12
CA VAL A 88 18.34 -39.32 -12.23
C VAL A 88 19.50 -39.75 -13.14
N PRO A 89 20.48 -40.54 -12.67
CA PRO A 89 21.29 -41.36 -13.55
C PRO A 89 20.56 -42.70 -13.73
N GLY A 90 20.09 -42.95 -14.94
CA GLY A 90 19.48 -44.20 -15.37
C GLY A 90 19.46 -44.26 -16.88
#